data_AF-A0A973DM21-F1
#
_entry.id   AF-A0A973DM21-F1
#
_cell.length_a   1.000
_cell.length_b   1.000
_cell.length_c   1.000
_cell.angle_alpha   90.00
_cell.angle_beta   90.00
_cell.angle_gamma   90.00
#
_symmetry.space_group_name_H-M   'P 1'
#
loop_
_entity.id
_entity.type
_entity.pdbx_description
1 polymer ?
#
loop_
_entity_poly.entity_id
_entity_poly.type
_entity_poly.pdbx_seq_one_letter_code
_entity_poly.pdbx_strand_id
1 'polypeptide(L)'
;KQLESKPFITTNLCIDIMQRIKENTSSVRTTPGTTLSNTNGDVIYTPPSGEDVIREKLSNFEKFINEDDSLDPLIKMALMHYQFEAIHPFSDGNGRTGRILLLLYLKMENLLDVPAIYLSEYIILIRKKRQLFYVIS
;
A
#
# COMPACT_ATOMS: atom_id res chain seq x y z
N LYS A 1 -16.65 1.73 -29.45
CA LYS A 1 -15.98 2.71 -28.56
C LYS A 1 -16.08 2.14 -27.15
N GLN A 2 -15.22 1.17 -26.81
CA GLN A 2 -15.19 0.62 -25.45
C GLN A 2 -14.66 1.75 -24.56
N LEU A 3 -15.44 2.11 -23.54
CA LEU A 3 -14.97 2.94 -22.45
C LEU A 3 -13.86 2.14 -21.78
N GLU A 4 -12.59 2.42 -22.10
CA GLU A 4 -11.48 1.96 -21.28
C GLU A 4 -11.62 2.67 -19.93
N SER A 5 -12.35 2.04 -19.00
CA SER A 5 -12.44 2.49 -17.63
C SER A 5 -11.03 2.43 -17.05
N LYS A 6 -10.49 3.57 -16.62
CA LYS A 6 -9.23 3.63 -15.87
C LYS A 6 -9.30 2.54 -14.77
N PRO A 7 -8.28 1.68 -14.62
CA PRO A 7 -8.27 0.69 -13.55
C PRO A 7 -8.48 1.41 -12.21
N PHE A 8 -9.30 0.85 -11.32
CA PHE A 8 -9.68 1.50 -10.06
C PHE A 8 -9.12 0.71 -8.89
N ILE A 9 -8.38 1.39 -7.99
CA ILE A 9 -7.86 0.71 -6.79
C ILE A 9 -8.95 0.73 -5.73
N THR A 10 -9.49 -0.44 -5.40
CA THR A 10 -10.53 -0.60 -4.38
C THR A 10 -10.00 -1.29 -3.13
N THR A 11 -10.73 -1.15 -2.02
CA THR A 11 -10.49 -1.96 -0.82
C THR A 11 -10.56 -3.47 -1.11
N ASN A 12 -11.49 -3.90 -1.98
CA ASN A 12 -11.61 -5.31 -2.37
C ASN A 12 -10.38 -5.80 -3.15
N LEU A 13 -9.82 -4.98 -4.05
CA LEU A 13 -8.57 -5.32 -4.73
C LEU A 13 -7.42 -5.51 -3.73
N CYS A 14 -7.33 -4.68 -2.69
CA CYS A 14 -6.33 -4.82 -1.65
C CYS A 14 -6.47 -6.16 -0.90
N ILE A 15 -7.72 -6.55 -0.59
CA ILE A 15 -8.04 -7.84 0.04
C ILE A 15 -7.66 -8.98 -0.90
N ASP A 16 -8.04 -8.93 -2.18
CA ASP A 16 -7.76 -9.98 -3.16
C ASP A 16 -6.26 -10.20 -3.36
N ILE A 17 -5.48 -9.10 -3.41
CA ILE A 17 -4.01 -9.16 -3.48
C ILE A 17 -3.46 -9.87 -2.24
N MET A 18 -3.90 -9.45 -1.05
CA MET A 18 -3.44 -10.05 0.21
C MET A 18 -3.80 -11.54 0.28
N GLN A 19 -5.03 -11.92 -0.09
CA GLN A 19 -5.50 -13.30 -0.10
C GLN A 19 -4.68 -14.19 -1.04
N ARG A 20 -4.32 -13.68 -2.24
CA ARG A 20 -3.44 -14.39 -3.17
C ARG A 20 -2.02 -14.56 -2.63
N ILE A 21 -1.48 -13.55 -1.95
CA ILE A 21 -0.13 -13.59 -1.34
C ILE A 21 -0.08 -14.57 -0.17
N LYS A 22 -1.18 -14.63 0.60
CA LYS A 22 -1.28 -15.38 1.85
C LYS A 22 -1.90 -16.76 1.67
N GLU A 23 -2.41 -17.07 0.48
CA GLU A 23 -3.13 -18.30 0.15
C GLU A 23 -4.23 -18.60 1.18
N ASN A 24 -4.99 -17.56 1.54
CA ASN A 24 -6.05 -17.66 2.53
C ASN A 24 -7.23 -16.74 2.18
N THR A 25 -8.30 -16.80 2.96
CA THR A 25 -9.52 -15.99 2.79
C THR A 25 -9.63 -14.89 3.84
N SER A 26 -8.51 -14.46 4.42
CA SER A 26 -8.51 -13.42 5.46
C SER A 26 -9.05 -12.10 4.90
N SER A 27 -9.53 -11.23 5.79
CA SER A 27 -10.00 -9.89 5.45
C SER A 27 -9.35 -8.85 6.35
N VAL A 28 -9.92 -7.64 6.39
CA VAL A 28 -9.54 -6.57 7.32
C VAL A 28 -9.52 -7.12 8.74
N ARG A 29 -8.47 -6.79 9.51
CA ARG A 29 -8.31 -7.29 10.87
C ARG A 29 -9.36 -6.70 11.81
N THR A 30 -9.81 -7.54 12.74
CA THR A 30 -10.78 -7.16 13.78
C THR A 30 -10.14 -7.10 15.17
N THR A 31 -8.99 -7.74 15.35
CA THR A 31 -8.31 -7.82 16.65
C THR A 31 -7.54 -6.53 16.96
N PRO A 32 -7.70 -5.97 18.16
CA PRO A 32 -6.89 -4.85 18.64
C PRO A 32 -5.48 -5.31 19.04
N GLY A 33 -4.57 -4.36 19.26
CA GLY A 33 -3.24 -4.63 19.82
C GLY A 33 -2.13 -4.91 18.79
N THR A 34 -2.39 -4.73 17.50
CA THR A 34 -1.35 -4.76 16.47
C THR A 34 -0.37 -3.61 16.70
N THR A 35 0.92 -3.92 16.70
CA THR A 35 2.02 -2.96 16.81
C THR A 35 3.09 -3.28 15.76
N LEU A 36 3.74 -2.24 15.25
CA LEU A 36 4.94 -2.36 14.42
C LEU A 36 6.15 -2.18 15.33
N SER A 37 7.00 -3.20 15.41
CA SER A 37 8.20 -3.17 16.24
C SER A 37 9.47 -3.24 15.41
N ASN A 38 10.56 -2.67 15.92
CA ASN A 38 11.89 -2.80 15.33
C ASN A 38 12.48 -4.21 15.63
N THR A 39 13.65 -4.51 15.06
CA THR A 39 14.37 -5.77 15.33
C THR A 39 14.78 -5.95 16.80
N ASN A 40 14.82 -4.87 17.58
CA ASN A 40 15.13 -4.89 19.01
C ASN A 40 13.87 -5.14 19.88
N GLY A 41 12.68 -5.21 19.27
CA GLY A 41 11.40 -5.41 19.97
C GLY A 41 10.71 -4.11 20.40
N ASP A 42 11.31 -2.94 20.19
CA ASP A 42 10.68 -1.66 20.55
C ASP A 42 9.52 -1.36 19.62
N VAL A 43 8.38 -0.96 20.17
CA VAL A 43 7.21 -0.52 19.40
C VAL A 43 7.54 0.82 18.73
N ILE A 44 7.58 0.82 17.41
CA ILE A 44 7.77 2.02 16.57
C ILE A 44 6.43 2.73 16.35
N TYR A 45 5.35 1.96 16.14
CA TYR A 45 4.06 2.52 15.76
C TYR A 45 2.89 1.59 16.11
N THR A 46 1.76 2.19 16.48
CA THR A 46 0.50 1.47 16.75
C THR A 46 -0.54 1.90 15.72
N PRO A 47 -0.88 1.03 14.74
CA PRO A 47 -1.90 1.33 13.74
C PRO A 47 -3.31 1.50 14.35
N PRO A 48 -4.24 2.14 13.61
CA PRO A 48 -5.62 2.32 14.05
C PRO A 48 -6.26 0.97 14.40
N SER A 49 -7.08 0.91 15.44
CA SER A 49 -7.75 -0.33 15.85
C SER A 49 -9.27 -0.18 15.73
N GLY A 50 -9.95 -1.31 15.51
CA GLY A 50 -11.39 -1.37 15.23
C GLY A 50 -11.67 -1.48 13.73
N GLU A 51 -12.45 -2.48 13.35
CA GLU A 51 -12.76 -2.77 11.95
C GLU A 51 -13.41 -1.56 11.25
N ASP A 52 -14.37 -0.91 11.90
CA ASP A 52 -15.08 0.26 11.34
C ASP A 52 -14.11 1.41 11.02
N VAL A 53 -13.19 1.71 11.93
CA VAL A 53 -12.17 2.77 11.76
C VAL A 53 -11.24 2.43 10.61
N ILE A 54 -10.82 1.17 10.50
CA ILE A 54 -9.94 0.71 9.41
C ILE A 54 -10.68 0.80 8.08
N ARG A 55 -11.94 0.37 8.01
CA ARG A 55 -12.77 0.46 6.80
C ARG A 55 -13.03 1.90 6.38
N GLU A 56 -13.28 2.81 7.32
CA GLU A 56 -13.41 4.24 7.05
C GLU A 56 -12.11 4.80 6.46
N LYS A 57 -10.95 4.47 7.05
CA LYS A 57 -9.64 4.88 6.56
C LYS A 57 -9.34 4.32 5.16
N LEU A 58 -9.71 3.08 4.89
CA LEU A 58 -9.59 2.45 3.57
C LEU A 58 -10.51 3.11 2.53
N SER A 59 -11.72 3.51 2.92
CA SER A 59 -12.62 4.27 2.05
C SER A 59 -12.02 5.64 1.68
N ASN A 60 -11.43 6.34 2.65
CA ASN A 60 -10.75 7.61 2.38
C ASN A 60 -9.49 7.43 1.52
N PHE A 61 -8.74 6.35 1.73
CA PHE A 61 -7.60 5.97 0.92
C PHE A 61 -8.00 5.70 -0.53
N GLU A 62 -9.09 4.95 -0.75
CA GLU A 62 -9.65 4.68 -2.08
C GLU A 62 -10.06 5.96 -2.79
N LYS A 63 -10.75 6.89 -2.12
CA LYS A 63 -11.07 8.21 -2.69
C LYS A 63 -9.83 9.00 -3.07
N PHE A 64 -8.83 9.06 -2.18
CA PHE A 64 -7.59 9.77 -2.45
C PHE A 64 -6.89 9.27 -3.71
N ILE A 65 -6.74 7.95 -3.86
CA ILE A 65 -6.05 7.36 -5.03
C ILE A 65 -6.78 7.70 -6.33
N ASN A 66 -8.10 7.57 -6.33
CA ASN A 66 -8.86 7.55 -7.58
C ASN A 66 -9.46 8.90 -7.98
N GLU A 67 -9.61 9.86 -7.07
CA GLU A 67 -10.29 11.14 -7.35
C GLU A 67 -9.35 12.37 -7.33
N ASP A 68 -8.24 12.33 -6.59
CA ASP A 68 -7.38 13.51 -6.39
C ASP A 68 -6.25 13.64 -7.44
N ASP A 69 -6.54 14.13 -8.63
CA ASP A 69 -5.52 14.30 -9.69
C ASP A 69 -4.68 15.59 -9.56
N SER A 70 -4.71 16.26 -8.40
CA SER A 70 -3.97 17.52 -8.20
C SER A 70 -2.47 17.35 -7.94
N LEU A 71 -2.05 16.14 -7.57
CA LEU A 71 -0.67 15.83 -7.19
C LEU A 71 0.12 15.20 -8.34
N ASP A 72 1.43 15.45 -8.34
CA ASP A 72 2.36 14.69 -9.19
C ASP A 72 2.21 13.18 -8.88
N PRO A 73 2.11 12.30 -9.90
CA PRO A 73 1.88 10.89 -9.69
C PRO A 73 2.89 10.19 -8.77
N LEU A 74 4.17 10.59 -8.80
CA LEU A 74 5.19 9.97 -7.94
C LEU A 74 5.03 10.41 -6.49
N ILE A 75 4.63 11.65 -6.26
CA ILE A 75 4.28 12.15 -4.92
C ILE A 75 3.04 11.42 -4.41
N LYS A 76 2.00 11.30 -5.24
CA LYS A 76 0.77 10.59 -4.90
C LYS A 76 1.03 9.12 -4.56
N MET A 77 1.87 8.45 -5.35
CA MET A 77 2.32 7.08 -5.12
C MET A 77 3.01 6.93 -3.75
N ALA A 78 3.91 7.86 -3.40
CA ALA A 78 4.59 7.82 -2.11
C ALA A 78 3.62 8.00 -0.93
N LEU A 79 2.68 8.94 -1.05
CA LEU A 79 1.64 9.16 -0.03
C LEU A 79 0.69 7.97 0.08
N MET A 80 0.28 7.39 -1.04
CA MET A 80 -0.53 6.19 -1.09
C MET A 80 0.15 5.03 -0.34
N HIS A 81 1.41 4.74 -0.65
CA HIS A 81 2.12 3.64 0.02
C HIS A 81 2.26 3.91 1.52
N TYR A 82 2.64 5.13 1.91
CA TYR A 82 2.71 5.51 3.32
C TYR A 82 1.37 5.32 4.04
N GLN A 83 0.27 5.80 3.46
CA GLN A 83 -1.05 5.74 4.06
C GLN A 83 -1.52 4.30 4.21
N PHE A 84 -1.29 3.43 3.22
CA PHE A 84 -1.63 2.02 3.30
C PHE A 84 -0.89 1.31 4.45
N GLU A 85 0.43 1.53 4.56
CA GLU A 85 1.24 0.97 5.65
C GLU A 85 0.81 1.50 7.02
N ALA A 86 0.44 2.78 7.11
CA ALA A 86 -0.01 3.41 8.35
C ALA A 86 -1.41 2.93 8.80
N ILE A 87 -2.30 2.60 7.85
CA ILE A 87 -3.60 1.97 8.15
C ILE A 87 -3.38 0.54 8.64
N HIS A 88 -2.44 -0.18 8.02
CA HIS A 88 -2.10 -1.57 8.34
C HIS A 88 -3.35 -2.46 8.44
N PRO A 89 -4.13 -2.61 7.35
CA PRO A 89 -5.49 -3.15 7.42
C PRO A 89 -5.56 -4.65 7.70
N PHE A 90 -4.49 -5.41 7.48
CA PHE A 90 -4.49 -6.87 7.59
C PHE A 90 -3.64 -7.34 8.78
N SER A 91 -3.87 -8.58 9.24
CA SER A 91 -3.05 -9.18 10.31
C SER A 91 -1.65 -9.60 9.82
N ASP A 92 -1.51 -9.90 8.54
CA ASP A 92 -0.24 -10.17 7.85
C ASP A 92 -0.42 -9.83 6.36
N GLY A 93 0.69 -9.59 5.65
CA GLY A 93 0.71 -9.34 4.21
C GLY A 93 0.73 -7.86 3.81
N ASN A 94 0.59 -6.92 4.76
CA ASN A 94 0.52 -5.47 4.48
C ASN A 94 1.68 -4.99 3.61
N GLY A 95 2.94 -5.21 4.04
CA GLY A 95 4.12 -4.78 3.28
C GLY A 95 4.25 -5.39 1.88
N ARG A 96 3.68 -6.56 1.61
CA ARG A 96 3.70 -7.17 0.26
C ARG A 96 2.58 -6.60 -0.59
N THR A 97 1.38 -6.43 -0.02
CA THR A 97 0.26 -5.78 -0.68
C THR A 97 0.56 -4.33 -1.02
N GLY A 98 1.13 -3.55 -0.10
CA GLY A 98 1.51 -2.15 -0.32
C GLY A 98 2.48 -1.98 -1.51
N ARG A 99 3.50 -2.84 -1.60
CA ARG A 99 4.44 -2.85 -2.73
C ARG A 99 3.77 -3.21 -4.06
N ILE A 100 2.84 -4.17 -4.06
CA ILE A 100 2.09 -4.51 -5.28
C ILE A 100 1.17 -3.35 -5.68
N LEU A 101 0.52 -2.69 -4.73
CA LEU A 101 -0.29 -1.49 -5.00
C LEU A 101 0.54 -0.37 -5.59
N LEU A 102 1.77 -0.14 -5.10
CA LEU A 102 2.72 0.82 -5.68
C LEU A 102 2.99 0.53 -7.16
N LEU A 103 3.26 -0.74 -7.50
CA LEU A 103 3.51 -1.16 -8.89
C LEU A 103 2.27 -1.02 -9.78
N LEU A 104 1.10 -1.39 -9.27
CA LEU A 104 -0.17 -1.23 -9.97
C LEU A 104 -0.46 0.23 -10.27
N TYR A 105 -0.25 1.11 -9.29
CA TYR A 105 -0.44 2.56 -9.46
C TYR A 105 0.51 3.13 -10.52
N LEU A 106 1.81 2.80 -10.49
CA LEU A 106 2.76 3.22 -11.54
C LEU A 106 2.34 2.74 -12.93
N LYS A 107 1.79 1.52 -13.03
CA LYS A 107 1.29 1.00 -14.31
C LYS A 107 0.05 1.76 -14.78
N MET A 108 -0.86 2.11 -13.88
CA MET A 108 -2.06 2.89 -14.17
C MET A 108 -1.74 4.30 -14.68
N GLU A 109 -0.67 4.91 -14.16
CA GLU A 109 -0.21 6.24 -14.56
C GLU A 109 0.75 6.21 -15.76
N ASN A 110 0.94 5.03 -16.40
CA ASN A 110 1.87 4.82 -17.53
C ASN A 110 3.32 5.22 -17.23
N LEU A 111 3.73 5.11 -15.96
CA LEU A 111 5.09 5.38 -15.48
C LEU A 111 5.94 4.09 -15.39
N LEU A 112 5.37 2.95 -15.78
CA LEU A 112 6.05 1.66 -15.78
C LEU A 112 5.86 0.91 -17.11
N ASP A 113 6.88 1.02 -17.97
CA ASP A 113 6.99 0.30 -19.24
C ASP A 113 7.90 -0.94 -19.18
N VAL A 114 8.73 -1.06 -18.14
CA VAL A 114 9.67 -2.17 -17.94
C VAL A 114 9.16 -3.18 -16.90
N PRO A 115 9.56 -4.46 -16.95
CA PRO A 115 9.12 -5.47 -16.00
C PRO A 115 9.43 -5.05 -14.56
N ALA A 116 8.45 -5.21 -13.67
CA ALA A 116 8.48 -4.79 -12.26
C ALA A 116 9.71 -5.25 -11.45
N ILE A 117 10.47 -6.22 -11.98
CA ILE A 117 11.67 -6.82 -11.39
C ILE A 117 12.77 -5.76 -11.13
N TYR A 118 12.87 -4.69 -11.93
CA TYR A 118 13.89 -3.64 -11.72
C TYR A 118 13.59 -2.68 -10.56
N LEU A 119 12.34 -2.59 -10.10
CA LEU A 119 11.99 -1.67 -9.00
C LEU A 119 12.51 -2.13 -7.65
N SER A 120 12.58 -3.43 -7.39
CA SER A 120 13.14 -3.94 -6.14
C SER A 120 14.62 -3.56 -6.01
N GLU A 121 15.39 -3.73 -7.08
CA GLU A 121 16.78 -3.28 -7.15
C GLU A 121 16.88 -1.75 -7.00
N TYR A 122 16.03 -0.98 -7.66
CA TYR A 122 16.02 0.48 -7.55
C TYR A 122 15.69 0.96 -6.12
N ILE A 123 14.73 0.34 -5.45
CA ILE A 123 14.38 0.61 -4.04
C ILE A 123 15.57 0.28 -3.13
N ILE A 124 16.27 -0.84 -3.37
CA ILE A 124 17.48 -1.22 -2.63
C ILE A 124 18.63 -0.23 -2.89
N LEU A 125 18.80 0.22 -4.14
CA LEU A 125 19.83 1.20 -4.53
C LEU A 125 19.57 2.58 -3.91
N ILE A 126 18.30 3.02 -3.84
CA ILE A 126 17.91 4.24 -3.13
C ILE A 126 18.14 4.10 -1.63
N ARG A 127 17.78 2.97 -1.01
CA ARG A 127 18.05 2.68 0.41
C ARG A 127 19.54 2.84 0.75
N LYS A 128 20.44 2.48 -0.16
CA LYS A 128 21.89 2.63 0.03
C LYS A 128 22.38 4.09 -0.09
N LYS A 129 21.65 4.98 -0.77
CA LYS A 129 22.10 6.35 -1.08
C LYS A 129 21.52 7.45 -0.20
N ARG A 130 20.38 7.26 0.47
CA ARG A 130 19.77 8.31 1.32
C ARG A 130 19.13 7.73 2.59
N GLN A 131 19.50 8.31 3.74
CA GLN A 131 18.92 8.05 5.08
C GLN A 131 17.51 8.68 5.24
N LEU A 132 16.69 8.70 4.18
CA LEU A 132 15.42 9.44 4.17
C LEU A 132 14.33 8.70 3.38
N PHE A 133 14.00 7.45 3.72
CA PHE A 133 12.78 6.80 3.18
C PHE A 133 12.24 5.75 4.15
N TYR A 134 11.39 6.19 5.09
CA TYR A 134 10.52 5.31 5.87
C TYR A 134 9.28 4.85 5.07
N VAL A 135 9.14 5.34 3.83
CA VAL A 135 7.89 5.27 3.06
C VAL A 135 7.77 4.00 2.21
N ILE A 136 8.82 3.15 2.05
CA ILE A 136 8.80 1.96 1.15
C ILE A 136 9.22 0.66 1.87
N SER A 137 9.36 0.68 3.19
CA SER A 137 9.82 -0.48 3.98
C SER A 137 8.67 -1.37 4.43
#